data_AF-A0A954D537-F1
#
_entry.id   AF-A0A954D537-F1
#
_cell.length_a   1.000
_cell.length_b   1.000
_cell.length_c   1.000
_cell.angle_alpha   90.00
_cell.angle_beta   90.00
_cell.angle_gamma   90.00
#
_symmetry.space_group_name_H-M   'P 1'
#
loop_
_entity.id
_entity.type
_entity.pdbx_description
1 polymer ?
#
loop_
_entity_poly.entity_id
_entity_poly.type
_entity_poly.pdbx_seq_one_letter_code
_entity_poly.pdbx_strand_id
1 'polypeptide(L)'
;MCSLFLSSCNNGGGGGGGGTASPTATACDGVPLVLGTQLYQGCAEDEIVVRAVNLAPDFEANRARFIATDGGVVIEGPILDVAQVGVGASGCPLFDLLVLVPSGARTGVVEIWSRNGDGEWAIAGVRSFEACPEILGFGIGTLARPWLESDTIFALLTTQLQLFGHGMSELTGVRVIGPDGLALTGV
;
A
#
# COMPACT_ATOMS: atom_id res chain seq x y z
N MET A 1 -6.96 26.13 1.21
CA MET A 1 -7.08 24.73 0.73
C MET A 1 -5.97 24.52 -0.29
N CYS A 2 -4.85 23.92 0.11
CA CYS A 2 -3.72 23.67 -0.79
C CYS A 2 -3.83 22.23 -1.30
N SER A 3 -3.89 22.06 -2.61
CA SER A 3 -3.88 20.76 -3.28
C SER A 3 -2.44 20.43 -3.68
N LEU A 4 -1.97 19.26 -3.25
CA LEU A 4 -0.66 18.69 -3.59
C LEU A 4 -0.86 17.82 -4.84
N PHE A 5 -0.35 18.26 -5.99
CA PHE A 5 -0.33 17.43 -7.20
C PHE A 5 1.00 16.68 -7.28
N LEU A 6 0.97 15.39 -6.96
CA LEU A 6 2.05 14.45 -7.26
C LEU A 6 1.83 13.91 -8.67
N SER A 7 2.65 14.31 -9.63
CA SER A 7 2.70 13.67 -10.95
C SER A 7 3.56 12.42 -10.85
N SER A 8 2.97 11.23 -10.99
CA SER A 8 3.69 9.96 -11.06
C SER A 8 4.51 9.86 -12.35
N CYS A 9 5.72 9.32 -12.24
CA CYS A 9 6.56 8.95 -13.37
C CYS A 9 5.99 7.70 -14.04
N ASN A 10 5.67 7.83 -15.33
CA ASN A 10 5.46 6.70 -16.23
C ASN A 10 6.73 5.85 -16.32
N ASN A 11 6.68 4.60 -15.86
CA ASN A 11 7.48 3.48 -16.36
C ASN A 11 6.47 2.33 -16.59
N GLY A 12 6.27 1.74 -17.76
CA GLY A 12 7.25 1.44 -18.79
C GLY A 12 7.59 -0.05 -18.73
N GLY A 13 6.66 -0.90 -19.18
CA GLY A 13 6.82 -2.27 -19.69
C GLY A 13 7.90 -3.19 -19.12
N GLY A 14 7.47 -4.32 -18.55
CA GLY A 14 8.34 -5.46 -18.24
C GLY A 14 7.58 -6.78 -18.22
N GLY A 15 7.25 -7.30 -19.39
CA GLY A 15 6.77 -8.67 -19.54
C GLY A 15 7.89 -9.66 -19.25
N GLY A 16 7.68 -10.53 -18.27
CA GLY A 16 8.59 -11.62 -17.91
C GLY A 16 7.79 -12.85 -17.54
N GLY A 17 7.56 -13.72 -18.52
CA GLY A 17 6.94 -15.03 -18.31
C GLY A 17 7.83 -15.91 -17.43
N GLY A 18 7.30 -16.34 -16.30
CA GLY A 18 7.79 -17.44 -15.50
C GLY A 18 6.60 -18.30 -15.13
N GLY A 19 6.59 -19.55 -15.60
CA GLY A 19 5.45 -20.46 -15.53
C GLY A 19 4.85 -20.54 -14.13
N THR A 20 3.60 -20.08 -14.00
CA THR A 20 2.75 -20.37 -12.85
C THR A 20 2.37 -21.83 -12.94
N ALA A 21 2.85 -22.63 -11.98
CA ALA A 21 2.24 -23.91 -11.68
C ALA A 21 0.74 -23.65 -11.48
N SER A 22 -0.08 -24.17 -12.40
CA SER A 22 -1.54 -24.10 -12.28
C SER A 22 -1.94 -24.86 -11.00
N PRO A 23 -2.49 -24.20 -9.97
CA PRO A 23 -3.03 -24.90 -8.82
C PRO A 23 -4.41 -25.46 -9.21
N THR A 24 -4.42 -26.41 -10.14
CA THR A 24 -5.62 -27.13 -10.56
C THR A 24 -5.73 -28.40 -9.73
N ALA A 25 -6.30 -28.30 -8.51
CA ALA A 25 -7.19 -29.32 -7.95
C ALA A 25 -7.59 -29.09 -6.47
N THR A 26 -6.80 -28.43 -5.62
CA THR A 26 -7.04 -28.45 -4.15
C THR A 26 -7.76 -27.22 -3.59
N ALA A 27 -8.17 -26.28 -4.44
CA ALA A 27 -8.66 -24.97 -4.00
C ALA A 27 -10.14 -24.92 -3.62
N CYS A 28 -10.84 -26.06 -3.48
CA CYS A 28 -12.28 -26.11 -3.13
C CYS A 28 -12.55 -26.71 -1.75
N ASP A 29 -11.51 -27.05 -0.98
CA ASP A 29 -11.64 -27.62 0.37
C ASP A 29 -11.98 -26.55 1.44
N GLY A 30 -12.56 -25.41 1.03
CA GLY A 30 -12.86 -24.28 1.92
C GLY A 30 -11.63 -23.50 2.42
N VAL A 31 -10.45 -23.80 1.89
CA VAL A 31 -9.21 -23.06 2.17
C VAL A 31 -9.14 -21.84 1.26
N PRO A 32 -8.96 -20.61 1.80
CA PRO A 32 -8.84 -19.41 1.00
C PRO A 32 -7.54 -19.42 0.17
N LEU A 33 -7.59 -18.92 -1.06
CA LEU A 33 -6.41 -18.86 -1.93
C LEU A 33 -6.44 -17.62 -2.83
N VAL A 34 -5.41 -16.79 -2.75
CA VAL A 34 -5.18 -15.65 -3.64
C VAL A 34 -4.70 -16.16 -5.00
N LEU A 35 -5.43 -15.81 -6.05
CA LEU A 35 -5.09 -16.11 -7.44
C LEU A 35 -4.18 -15.01 -8.04
N GLY A 36 -4.47 -13.74 -7.74
CA GLY A 36 -3.69 -12.61 -8.26
C GLY A 36 -4.11 -11.27 -7.66
N THR A 37 -3.36 -10.22 -7.99
CA THR A 37 -3.64 -8.83 -7.61
C THR A 37 -3.59 -7.96 -8.87
N GLN A 38 -4.42 -6.92 -8.92
CA GLN A 38 -4.45 -6.02 -10.09
C GLN A 38 -3.28 -5.01 -10.08
N LEU A 39 -2.69 -4.76 -8.92
CA LEU A 39 -1.55 -3.86 -8.74
C LEU A 39 -0.47 -4.54 -7.86
N TYR A 40 0.79 -4.30 -8.22
CA TYR A 40 1.97 -4.67 -7.44
C TYR A 40 2.64 -3.46 -6.79
N GLN A 41 2.21 -2.25 -7.16
CA GLN A 41 2.67 -0.98 -6.65
C GLN A 41 1.45 -0.14 -6.21
N GLY A 42 1.58 0.64 -5.14
CA GLY A 42 0.52 1.53 -4.70
C GLY A 42 1.01 2.62 -3.75
N CYS A 43 0.37 3.77 -3.83
CA CYS A 43 0.53 4.90 -2.92
C CYS A 43 -0.48 4.77 -1.78
N ALA A 44 -0.28 5.49 -0.68
CA ALA A 44 -1.29 5.58 0.37
C ALA A 44 -2.65 6.00 -0.24
N GLU A 45 -3.73 5.37 0.22
CA GLU A 45 -5.10 5.55 -0.27
C GLU A 45 -5.39 4.96 -1.66
N ASP A 46 -4.43 4.33 -2.32
CA ASP A 46 -4.72 3.55 -3.52
C ASP A 46 -5.52 2.29 -3.19
N GLU A 47 -6.41 1.92 -4.10
CA GLU A 47 -7.21 0.71 -4.00
C GLU A 47 -6.54 -0.45 -4.74
N ILE A 48 -6.29 -1.55 -4.02
CA ILE A 48 -5.77 -2.80 -4.57
C ILE A 48 -6.90 -3.82 -4.59
N VAL A 49 -7.20 -4.32 -5.79
CA VAL A 49 -8.10 -5.47 -5.96
C VAL A 49 -7.30 -6.76 -5.92
N VAL A 50 -7.64 -7.61 -4.94
CA VAL A 50 -7.10 -8.96 -4.80
C VAL A 50 -8.15 -9.96 -5.26
N ARG A 51 -7.81 -10.77 -6.27
CA ARG A 51 -8.67 -11.86 -6.75
C ARG A 51 -8.31 -13.16 -6.07
N ALA A 52 -9.29 -13.81 -5.47
CA ALA A 52 -9.10 -15.02 -4.65
C ALA A 52 -10.30 -15.97 -4.72
N VAL A 53 -10.11 -17.21 -4.27
CA VAL A 53 -11.18 -18.19 -4.09
C VAL A 53 -11.35 -18.54 -2.61
N ASN A 54 -12.58 -18.92 -2.23
CA ASN A 54 -12.97 -19.27 -0.85
C ASN A 54 -12.61 -18.22 0.20
N LEU A 55 -12.67 -16.94 -0.13
CA LEU A 55 -12.67 -15.91 0.91
C LEU A 55 -13.96 -16.01 1.71
N ALA A 56 -13.88 -15.69 2.99
CA ALA A 56 -15.07 -15.44 3.79
C ALA A 56 -15.85 -14.26 3.17
N PRO A 57 -17.18 -14.37 3.03
CA PRO A 57 -18.00 -13.31 2.43
C PRO A 57 -18.10 -12.07 3.31
N ASP A 58 -17.91 -12.21 4.62
CA ASP A 58 -17.98 -11.12 5.58
C ASP A 58 -16.67 -10.32 5.58
N PHE A 59 -16.74 -9.00 5.44
CA PHE A 59 -15.55 -8.14 5.43
C PHE A 59 -14.69 -8.30 6.71
N GLU A 60 -15.31 -8.46 7.88
CA GLU A 60 -14.63 -8.63 9.18
C GLU A 60 -13.85 -9.96 9.29
N ALA A 61 -14.18 -10.92 8.42
CA ALA A 61 -13.53 -12.21 8.35
C ALA A 61 -12.33 -12.22 7.38
N ASN A 62 -11.93 -11.05 6.87
CA ASN A 62 -10.78 -10.87 6.00
C ASN A 62 -9.81 -9.83 6.58
N ARG A 63 -8.52 -9.97 6.30
CA ARG A 63 -7.48 -9.01 6.68
C ARG A 63 -6.44 -8.89 5.58
N ALA A 64 -5.91 -7.68 5.42
CA ALA A 64 -4.73 -7.41 4.64
C ALA A 64 -3.64 -6.83 5.54
N ARG A 65 -2.41 -7.31 5.41
CA ARG A 65 -1.26 -6.83 6.18
C ARG A 65 -0.14 -6.43 5.25
N PHE A 66 0.29 -5.19 5.34
CA PHE A 66 1.45 -4.64 4.66
C PHE A 66 2.66 -4.83 5.57
N ILE A 67 3.58 -5.68 5.17
CA ILE A 67 4.79 -6.03 5.92
C ILE A 67 5.99 -5.51 5.13
N ALA A 68 6.73 -4.59 5.72
CA ALA A 68 7.92 -4.02 5.10
C ALA A 68 9.01 -5.09 4.90
N THR A 69 9.86 -4.90 3.90
CA THR A 69 10.98 -5.83 3.58
C THR A 69 11.95 -6.01 4.76
N ASP A 70 12.11 -4.96 5.58
CA ASP A 70 12.92 -4.99 6.80
C ASP A 70 12.23 -5.72 7.97
N GLY A 71 10.98 -6.14 7.80
CA GLY A 71 10.14 -6.77 8.82
C GLY A 71 9.74 -5.84 9.97
N GLY A 72 10.17 -4.58 9.95
CA GLY A 72 10.05 -3.65 11.08
C GLY A 72 8.71 -2.92 11.13
N VAL A 73 7.99 -2.85 10.01
CA VAL A 73 6.68 -2.19 9.91
C VAL A 73 5.65 -3.19 9.42
N VAL A 74 4.61 -3.40 10.24
CA VAL A 74 3.42 -4.17 9.89
C VAL A 74 2.22 -3.26 10.09
N ILE A 75 1.48 -2.99 9.02
CA ILE A 75 0.29 -2.13 9.05
C ILE A 75 -0.87 -2.91 8.45
N GLU A 76 -2.01 -2.93 9.13
CA GLU A 76 -3.22 -3.54 8.58
C GLU A 76 -3.85 -2.59 7.55
N GLY A 77 -4.10 -3.11 6.34
CA GLY A 77 -4.79 -2.41 5.28
C GLY A 77 -6.31 -2.51 5.45
N PRO A 78 -7.05 -1.38 5.41
CA PRO A 78 -8.50 -1.42 5.46
C PRO A 78 -9.08 -2.26 4.32
N ILE A 79 -9.98 -3.17 4.65
CA ILE A 79 -10.82 -3.86 3.67
C ILE A 79 -12.03 -2.98 3.41
N LEU A 80 -12.24 -2.59 2.15
CA LEU A 80 -13.35 -1.74 1.74
C LEU A 80 -14.55 -2.54 1.25
N ASP A 81 -14.30 -3.66 0.56
CA ASP A 81 -15.34 -4.50 0.00
C ASP A 81 -14.87 -5.95 -0.20
N VAL A 82 -15.83 -6.88 -0.18
CA VAL A 82 -15.67 -8.30 -0.51
C VAL A 82 -16.79 -8.68 -1.48
N ALA A 83 -16.49 -8.73 -2.77
CA ALA A 83 -17.48 -9.03 -3.79
C ALA A 83 -17.30 -10.45 -4.31
N GLN A 84 -18.35 -11.28 -4.22
CA GLN A 84 -18.38 -12.53 -4.98
C GLN A 84 -18.65 -12.21 -6.45
N VAL A 85 -17.63 -12.38 -7.30
CA VAL A 85 -17.68 -12.00 -8.72
C VAL A 85 -17.99 -13.18 -9.64
N GLY A 86 -18.05 -14.40 -9.09
CA GLY A 86 -18.51 -15.56 -9.83
C GLY A 86 -18.05 -16.88 -9.23
N VAL A 87 -17.70 -17.80 -10.12
CA VAL A 87 -17.22 -19.14 -9.79
C VAL A 87 -15.94 -19.39 -10.59
N GLY A 88 -14.88 -19.80 -9.91
CA GLY A 88 -13.59 -20.11 -10.51
C GLY A 88 -13.63 -21.40 -11.35
N ALA A 89 -12.55 -21.66 -12.11
CA ALA A 89 -12.45 -22.82 -13.00
C ALA A 89 -12.61 -24.19 -12.30
N SER A 90 -12.33 -24.24 -10.99
CA SER A 90 -12.49 -25.42 -10.14
C SER A 90 -13.89 -25.55 -9.52
N GLY A 91 -14.84 -24.67 -9.84
CA GLY A 91 -16.18 -24.65 -9.25
C GLY A 91 -16.29 -23.94 -7.90
N CYS A 92 -15.18 -23.37 -7.40
CA CYS A 92 -15.16 -22.69 -6.11
C CYS A 92 -15.65 -21.23 -6.25
N PRO A 93 -16.31 -20.65 -5.23
CA PRO A 93 -16.67 -19.23 -5.23
C PRO A 93 -15.44 -18.34 -5.47
N LEU A 94 -15.57 -17.42 -6.43
CA LEU A 94 -14.54 -16.46 -6.82
C LEU A 94 -14.89 -15.08 -6.26
N PHE A 95 -13.92 -14.45 -5.61
CA PHE A 95 -14.07 -13.17 -4.92
C PHE A 95 -13.05 -12.15 -5.40
N ASP A 96 -13.47 -10.89 -5.41
CA ASP A 96 -12.61 -9.72 -5.43
C ASP A 96 -12.66 -9.06 -4.04
N LEU A 97 -11.48 -8.89 -3.44
CA LEU A 97 -11.27 -8.20 -2.17
C LEU A 97 -10.65 -6.84 -2.46
N LEU A 98 -11.34 -5.77 -2.09
CA LEU A 98 -10.86 -4.39 -2.24
C LEU A 98 -10.12 -3.97 -0.98
N VAL A 99 -8.83 -3.69 -1.10
CA VAL A 99 -7.94 -3.31 -0.01
C VAL A 99 -7.41 -1.90 -0.24
N LEU A 100 -7.52 -1.03 0.76
CA LEU A 100 -6.89 0.28 0.72
C LEU A 100 -5.44 0.18 1.20
N VAL A 101 -4.50 0.79 0.46
CA VAL A 101 -3.11 0.93 0.92
C VAL A 101 -3.07 1.91 2.09
N PRO A 102 -2.62 1.51 3.28
CA PRO A 102 -2.57 2.41 4.43
C PRO A 102 -1.40 3.40 4.31
N SER A 103 -1.57 4.59 4.88
CA SER A 103 -0.46 5.54 5.05
C SER A 103 0.70 4.92 5.83
N GLY A 104 1.92 5.17 5.39
CA GLY A 104 3.13 4.57 5.96
C GLY A 104 3.41 3.13 5.52
N ALA A 105 2.60 2.55 4.62
CA ALA A 105 2.95 1.29 3.96
C ALA A 105 4.31 1.42 3.27
N ARG A 106 5.17 0.40 3.42
CA ARG A 106 6.52 0.38 2.83
C ARG A 106 6.65 -0.81 1.88
N THR A 107 7.60 -0.70 0.96
CA THR A 107 7.96 -1.81 0.05
C THR A 107 8.28 -3.08 0.83
N GLY A 108 7.65 -4.19 0.43
CA GLY A 108 7.72 -5.48 1.08
C GLY A 108 6.68 -6.45 0.53
N VAL A 109 5.82 -6.97 1.41
CA VAL A 109 4.77 -7.93 1.03
C VAL A 109 3.41 -7.52 1.58
N VAL A 110 2.36 -7.91 0.87
CA VAL A 110 0.99 -7.91 1.34
C VAL A 110 0.57 -9.36 1.61
N GLU A 111 0.25 -9.64 2.87
CA GLU A 111 -0.36 -10.90 3.28
C GLU A 111 -1.88 -10.74 3.38
N ILE A 112 -2.60 -11.64 2.71
CA ILE A 112 -4.05 -11.71 2.77
C ILE A 112 -4.43 -12.89 3.64
N TRP A 113 -5.27 -12.63 4.63
CA TRP A 113 -5.79 -13.61 5.56
C TRP A 113 -7.31 -13.64 5.46
N SER A 114 -7.89 -14.83 5.57
CA SER A 114 -9.34 -15.00 5.58
C SER A 114 -9.71 -16.14 6.53
N ARG A 115 -10.90 -16.10 7.11
CA ARG A 115 -11.41 -17.25 7.86
C ARG A 115 -11.79 -18.37 6.89
N ASN A 116 -11.32 -19.58 7.16
CA ASN A 116 -11.69 -20.78 6.41
C ASN A 116 -13.09 -21.29 6.80
N GLY A 117 -13.52 -22.40 6.21
CA GLY A 117 -14.82 -23.04 6.51
C GLY A 117 -15.02 -23.45 7.98
N ASP A 118 -13.93 -23.64 8.75
CA ASP A 118 -13.96 -23.95 10.18
C ASP A 118 -13.96 -22.68 11.06
N GLY A 119 -13.92 -21.51 10.44
CA GLY A 119 -13.85 -20.21 11.13
C GLY A 119 -12.44 -19.86 11.63
N GLU A 120 -11.41 -20.61 11.29
CA GLU A 120 -10.01 -20.35 11.67
C GLU A 120 -9.33 -19.40 10.67
N TRP A 121 -8.40 -18.59 11.16
CA TRP A 121 -7.61 -17.71 10.29
C TRP A 121 -6.61 -18.52 9.45
N ALA A 122 -6.71 -18.41 8.13
CA ALA A 122 -5.79 -19.01 7.19
C ALA A 122 -5.15 -17.93 6.29
N ILE A 123 -3.88 -18.13 5.95
CA ILE A 123 -3.20 -17.29 4.94
C ILE A 123 -3.77 -17.66 3.58
N ALA A 124 -4.47 -16.72 2.95
CA ALA A 124 -4.96 -16.85 1.60
C ALA A 124 -3.83 -16.69 0.57
N GLY A 125 -2.85 -15.84 0.87
CA GLY A 125 -1.66 -15.69 0.04
C GLY A 125 -0.79 -14.51 0.43
N VAL A 126 0.42 -14.53 -0.10
CA VAL A 126 1.41 -13.46 0.06
C VAL A 126 1.82 -12.95 -1.32
N ARG A 127 1.92 -11.63 -1.48
CA ARG A 127 2.35 -11.00 -2.74
C ARG A 127 3.35 -9.89 -2.44
N SER A 128 4.30 -9.69 -3.35
CA SER A 128 5.19 -8.52 -3.30
C SER A 128 4.39 -7.25 -3.48
N PHE A 129 4.76 -6.21 -2.74
CA PHE A 129 4.17 -4.88 -2.82
C PHE A 129 5.27 -3.83 -2.82
N GLU A 130 5.16 -2.89 -3.75
CA GLU A 130 6.04 -1.74 -3.89
C GLU A 130 5.29 -0.47 -3.49
N ALA A 131 5.73 0.17 -2.40
CA ALA A 131 5.10 1.40 -1.95
C ALA A 131 5.61 2.59 -2.77
N CYS A 132 4.75 3.55 -3.10
CA CYS A 132 5.20 4.85 -3.59
C CYS A 132 6.03 5.59 -2.52
N PRO A 133 6.94 6.47 -2.92
CA PRO A 133 7.56 7.42 -1.99
C PRO A 133 6.49 8.25 -1.27
N GLU A 134 6.62 8.37 0.05
CA GLU A 134 5.68 9.13 0.88
C GLU A 134 6.43 10.01 1.87
N ILE A 135 6.03 11.30 1.91
CA ILE A 135 6.52 12.25 2.90
C ILE A 135 5.66 12.08 4.16
N LEU A 136 6.24 11.52 5.21
CA LEU A 136 5.58 11.30 6.50
C LEU A 136 5.66 12.52 7.41
N GLY A 137 6.60 13.43 7.13
CA GLY A 137 6.72 14.66 7.89
C GLY A 137 7.84 15.56 7.38
N PHE A 138 7.94 16.74 7.98
CA PHE A 138 9.04 17.66 7.76
C PHE A 138 9.47 18.29 9.08
N GLY A 139 10.74 18.68 9.14
CA GLY A 139 11.33 19.40 10.26
C GLY A 139 12.00 20.68 9.77
N ILE A 140 11.97 21.70 10.63
CA ILE A 140 12.60 22.99 10.37
C ILE A 140 13.74 23.18 11.38
N GLY A 141 14.92 23.55 10.88
CA GLY A 141 16.10 23.84 11.70
C GLY A 141 17.01 22.63 11.95
N THR A 142 18.07 22.86 12.74
CA THR A 142 19.17 21.88 12.97
C THR A 142 18.85 20.81 14.02
N LEU A 143 17.72 20.94 14.71
CA LEU A 143 17.22 20.00 15.73
C LEU A 143 15.86 19.47 15.27
N ALA A 144 15.82 18.84 14.09
CA ALA A 144 14.58 18.38 13.49
C ALA A 144 13.90 17.34 14.41
N ARG A 145 12.80 17.78 15.01
CA ARG A 145 11.93 17.00 15.87
C ARG A 145 10.65 16.74 15.07
N PRO A 146 10.26 15.48 14.81
CA PRO A 146 9.12 15.15 13.97
C PRO A 146 7.81 15.34 14.75
N TRP A 147 7.34 16.57 14.92
CA TRP A 147 6.01 16.81 15.49
C TRP A 147 5.41 18.09 14.91
N LEU A 148 4.23 17.94 14.33
CA LEU A 148 3.35 19.02 13.85
C LEU A 148 2.51 19.52 15.03
N GLU A 149 3.10 20.31 15.92
CA GLU A 149 2.35 21.16 16.85
C GLU A 149 3.05 22.51 16.95
N SER A 150 2.57 23.49 16.18
CA SER A 150 2.89 24.88 16.49
C SER A 150 1.79 25.81 15.98
N ASP A 151 0.99 26.31 16.92
CA ASP A 151 0.15 27.51 16.75
C ASP A 151 0.98 28.80 16.75
N THR A 152 2.28 28.71 16.46
CA THR A 152 3.22 29.83 16.58
C THR A 152 3.91 30.06 15.24
N ILE A 153 3.77 31.28 14.72
CA ILE A 153 4.56 31.75 13.58
C ILE A 153 6.03 31.79 14.03
N PHE A 154 6.78 30.72 13.78
CA PHE A 154 8.22 30.73 13.94
C PHE A 154 8.83 31.57 12.80
N ALA A 155 9.44 32.69 13.15
CA ALA A 155 10.37 33.35 12.25
C ALA A 155 11.55 32.40 11.99
N LEU A 156 11.58 31.84 10.78
CA LEU A 156 12.62 30.94 10.28
C LEU A 156 13.98 31.65 10.29
N LEU A 157 14.75 31.50 11.36
CA LEU A 157 16.16 31.91 11.43
C LEU A 157 17.11 30.83 10.88
N THR A 158 16.56 29.74 10.34
CA THR A 158 17.33 28.60 9.82
C THR A 158 16.94 28.33 8.37
N THR A 159 17.92 28.07 7.52
CA THR A 159 17.75 27.81 6.07
C THR A 159 17.51 26.33 5.72
N GLN A 160 17.39 25.45 6.72
CA GLN A 160 17.29 24.01 6.50
C GLN A 160 15.87 23.49 6.74
N LEU A 161 15.31 22.89 5.68
CA LEU A 161 14.12 22.05 5.70
C LEU A 161 14.59 20.59 5.58
N GLN A 162 14.17 19.74 6.50
CA GLN A 162 14.41 18.30 6.43
C GLN A 162 13.08 17.59 6.14
N LEU A 163 13.04 16.76 5.11
CA LEU A 163 11.90 15.90 4.83
C LEU A 163 12.15 14.50 5.39
N PHE A 164 11.13 13.95 6.03
CA PHE A 164 11.13 12.59 6.54
C PHE A 164 10.10 11.79 5.76
N GLY A 165 10.50 10.62 5.28
CA GLY A 165 9.66 9.79 4.44
C GLY A 165 10.30 8.46 4.13
N HIS A 166 9.59 7.62 3.39
CA HIS A 166 10.11 6.37 2.84
C HIS A 166 10.11 6.45 1.30
N GLY A 167 10.94 5.63 0.65
CA GLY A 167 11.12 5.68 -0.81
C GLY A 167 11.76 7.00 -1.32
N MET A 168 12.31 7.82 -0.43
CA MET A 168 12.79 9.17 -0.75
C MET A 168 14.05 9.19 -1.64
N SER A 169 14.74 8.06 -1.81
CA SER A 169 15.96 7.95 -2.62
C SER A 169 15.73 8.18 -4.12
N GLU A 170 14.48 8.04 -4.58
CA GLU A 170 14.10 8.26 -5.98
C GLU A 170 13.48 9.64 -6.21
N LEU A 171 13.37 10.48 -5.18
CA LEU A 171 12.93 11.86 -5.35
C LEU A 171 13.95 12.62 -6.17
N THR A 172 13.55 13.04 -7.37
CA THR A 172 14.39 13.84 -8.28
C THR A 172 14.36 15.33 -7.97
N GLY A 173 13.53 15.75 -7.03
CA GLY A 173 13.47 17.14 -6.59
C GLY A 173 12.32 17.42 -5.62
N VAL A 174 12.49 18.48 -4.84
CA VAL A 174 11.52 19.00 -3.89
C VAL A 174 11.24 20.46 -4.24
N ARG A 175 9.97 20.83 -4.32
CA ARG A 175 9.54 22.22 -4.51
C ARG A 175 8.69 22.67 -3.32
N VAL A 176 9.16 23.69 -2.61
CA VAL A 176 8.42 24.34 -1.51
C VAL A 176 7.83 25.64 -2.05
N ILE A 177 6.51 25.78 -2.05
CA ILE A 177 5.82 26.97 -2.54
C ILE A 177 5.28 27.76 -1.35
N GLY A 178 5.76 28.99 -1.18
CA GLY A 178 5.29 29.94 -0.19
C GLY A 178 3.89 30.49 -0.51
N PRO A 179 3.24 31.14 0.48
CA PRO A 179 1.90 31.73 0.29
C PRO A 179 1.87 32.87 -0.75
N ASP A 180 3.02 33.43 -1.09
CA ASP A 180 3.24 34.43 -2.14
C ASP A 180 3.65 33.83 -3.49
N GLY A 181 3.68 32.50 -3.60
CA GLY A 181 4.08 31.78 -4.81
C GLY A 181 5.59 31.67 -5.02
N LEU A 182 6.42 32.14 -4.07
CA LEU A 182 7.87 31.92 -4.12
C LEU A 182 8.17 30.43 -3.99
N ALA A 183 8.92 29.90 -4.94
CA ALA A 183 9.29 28.48 -4.97
C ALA A 183 10.77 28.31 -4.65
N LEU A 184 11.07 27.57 -3.58
CA LEU A 184 12.41 27.02 -3.36
C LEU A 184 12.46 25.63 -3.98
N THR A 185 13.43 25.41 -4.87
CA THR A 185 13.64 24.12 -5.52
C THR A 185 14.96 23.53 -5.04
N GLY A 186 14.92 22.30 -4.52
CA GLY A 186 16.09 21.55 -4.10
C GLY A 186 16.10 20.17 -4.77
N VAL A 187 17.29 19.58 -4.86
CA VAL A 187 17.50 18.17 -5.24
C VAL A 187 17.94 17.43 -3.99
#